data_AF-A0A7K8JE44-F1
#
_entry.id   AF-A0A7K8JE44-F1
#
_cell.length_a   1.000
_cell.length_b   1.000
_cell.length_c   1.000
_cell.angle_alpha   90.00
_cell.angle_beta   90.00
_cell.angle_gamma   90.00
#
_symmetry.space_group_name_H-M   'P 1'
#
loop_
_entity.id
_entity.type
_entity.pdbx_description
1 polymer ?
#
loop_
_entity_poly.entity_id
_entity_poly.type
_entity_poly.pdbx_seq_one_letter_code
_entity_poly.pdbx_strand_id
1 'polypeptide(L)'
;QYKKSGSVCRAVKHDCDLAEMCTGRSSSCPEDRFRVNGHPCNYGEGYCYMGTCPTRDSQCKAAFGPQATEGPASCYHTNERGTYYGYCRKEQGTHVPCKKKDKMCGKLFCSGGREMPRDGSLVTINSCKASFPRNGEADPGMILDGTKCGTGMVCSHGECVYAEEVFRSTNCSAKCSGHAVCDHKLQCQCEEGWAPPTCDSSS
;
A
#
# COMPACT_ATOMS: atom_id res chain seq x y z
N GLN A 1 -11.90 33.11 17.97
CA GLN A 1 -13.07 32.30 17.56
C GLN A 1 -12.56 31.02 16.91
N TYR A 2 -13.13 29.85 17.21
CA TYR A 2 -12.76 28.60 16.54
C TYR A 2 -13.33 28.57 15.11
N LYS A 3 -12.68 27.82 14.20
CA LYS A 3 -13.22 27.57 12.85
C LYS A 3 -14.58 26.85 12.95
N LYS A 4 -15.45 27.05 11.96
CA LYS A 4 -16.78 26.38 11.92
C LYS A 4 -16.59 24.86 11.89
N SER A 5 -17.51 24.12 12.54
CA SER A 5 -17.53 22.66 12.42
C SER A 5 -17.69 22.25 10.95
N GLY A 6 -16.97 21.24 10.49
CA GLY A 6 -16.98 20.79 9.10
C GLY A 6 -16.01 21.55 8.17
N SER A 7 -15.40 22.65 8.62
CA SER A 7 -14.38 23.33 7.82
C SER A 7 -13.13 22.46 7.64
N VAL A 8 -12.68 22.27 6.41
CA VAL A 8 -11.43 21.54 6.12
C VAL A 8 -10.23 22.23 6.79
N CYS A 9 -9.50 21.48 7.62
CA CYS A 9 -8.25 21.94 8.22
C CYS A 9 -7.02 21.21 7.68
N ARG A 10 -7.19 20.03 7.07
CA ARG A 10 -6.17 19.38 6.25
C ARG A 10 -6.83 18.72 5.05
N ALA A 11 -6.33 19.04 3.86
CA ALA A 11 -6.82 18.47 2.61
C ALA A 11 -6.30 17.04 2.38
N VAL A 12 -7.02 16.29 1.54
CA VAL A 12 -6.61 14.98 1.02
C VAL A 12 -5.34 15.14 0.19
N LYS A 13 -4.33 14.28 0.43
CA LYS A 13 -3.07 14.26 -0.32
C LYS A 13 -3.07 13.26 -1.50
N HIS A 14 -3.80 12.16 -1.36
CA HIS A 14 -3.87 11.06 -2.34
C HIS A 14 -5.07 10.14 -2.03
N ASP A 15 -5.39 9.20 -2.91
CA ASP A 15 -6.56 8.30 -2.82
C ASP A 15 -6.73 7.58 -1.48
N CYS A 16 -5.63 7.23 -0.81
CA CYS A 16 -5.66 6.54 0.48
C CYS A 16 -5.77 7.45 1.69
N ASP A 17 -5.90 8.75 1.50
CA ASP A 17 -5.97 9.75 2.55
C ASP A 17 -7.42 10.22 2.79
N LEU A 18 -7.71 10.75 3.97
CA LEU A 18 -8.96 11.46 4.25
C LEU A 18 -8.67 12.95 4.49
N ALA A 19 -9.67 13.81 4.39
CA ALA A 19 -9.53 15.20 4.83
C ALA A 19 -10.02 15.32 6.28
N GLU A 20 -9.36 16.12 7.10
CA GLU A 20 -9.82 16.40 8.46
C GLU A 20 -10.61 17.70 8.53
N MET A 21 -11.69 17.61 9.29
CA MET A 21 -12.64 18.69 9.50
C MET A 21 -12.49 19.26 10.91
N CYS A 22 -12.52 20.58 11.03
CA CYS A 22 -12.62 21.23 12.33
C CYS A 22 -13.89 20.76 13.06
N THR A 23 -13.77 20.57 14.38
CA THR A 23 -14.91 20.21 15.23
C THR A 23 -15.70 21.42 15.73
N GLY A 24 -15.18 22.64 15.51
CA GLY A 24 -15.71 23.87 16.11
C GLY A 24 -15.44 24.03 17.61
N ARG A 25 -14.73 23.08 18.24
CA ARG A 25 -14.47 23.05 19.69
C ARG A 25 -12.99 23.18 20.06
N SER A 26 -12.11 23.21 19.07
CA SER A 26 -10.65 23.29 19.25
C SER A 26 -10.03 24.20 18.20
N SER A 27 -8.89 24.81 18.51
CA SER A 27 -8.05 25.53 17.57
C SER A 27 -7.18 24.61 16.71
N SER A 28 -6.97 23.37 17.16
CA SER A 28 -6.17 22.37 16.44
C SER A 28 -7.04 21.52 15.52
N CYS A 29 -6.48 21.14 14.37
CA CYS A 29 -7.08 20.12 13.51
C CYS A 29 -7.07 18.75 14.23
N PRO A 30 -8.06 17.88 14.01
CA PRO A 30 -8.00 16.50 14.46
C PRO A 30 -6.74 15.76 13.98
N GLU A 31 -6.48 14.61 14.59
CA GLU A 31 -5.42 13.70 14.15
C GLU A 31 -5.59 13.31 12.68
N ASP A 32 -4.48 13.26 11.94
CA ASP A 32 -4.43 12.82 10.54
C ASP A 32 -4.92 11.37 10.44
N ARG A 33 -5.98 11.14 9.67
CA ARG A 33 -6.56 9.84 9.40
C ARG A 33 -6.54 9.55 7.90
N PHE A 34 -6.31 8.30 7.59
CA PHE A 34 -6.33 7.78 6.23
C PHE A 34 -7.46 6.76 6.05
N ARG A 35 -7.75 6.44 4.79
CA ARG A 35 -8.77 5.46 4.39
C ARG A 35 -8.49 4.12 5.07
N VAL A 36 -9.56 3.39 5.37
CA VAL A 36 -9.45 2.04 5.89
C VAL A 36 -8.61 1.14 4.96
N ASN A 37 -7.82 0.25 5.55
CA ASN A 37 -7.07 -0.76 4.79
C ASN A 37 -8.03 -1.54 3.87
N GLY A 38 -7.62 -1.82 2.64
CA GLY A 38 -8.45 -2.50 1.65
C GLY A 38 -9.33 -1.59 0.80
N HIS A 39 -9.38 -0.28 1.06
CA HIS A 39 -10.04 0.66 0.15
C HIS A 39 -9.33 0.64 -1.21
N PRO A 40 -10.03 0.44 -2.35
CA PRO A 40 -9.40 0.47 -3.67
C PRO A 40 -8.72 1.82 -3.94
N CYS A 41 -7.55 1.80 -4.56
CA CYS A 41 -6.78 3.00 -4.90
C CYS A 41 -6.09 2.85 -6.27
N ASN A 42 -5.58 3.95 -6.82
CA ASN A 42 -4.94 3.98 -8.14
C ASN A 42 -5.86 3.37 -9.22
N TYR A 43 -7.09 3.87 -9.31
CA TYR A 43 -8.11 3.41 -10.25
C TYR A 43 -8.42 1.90 -10.16
N GLY A 44 -8.24 1.29 -8.99
CA GLY A 44 -8.51 -0.13 -8.74
C GLY A 44 -7.31 -1.06 -8.93
N GLU A 45 -6.13 -0.52 -9.25
CA GLU A 45 -4.90 -1.27 -9.40
C GLU A 45 -4.24 -1.64 -8.06
N GLY A 46 -4.66 -1.01 -6.96
CA GLY A 46 -4.16 -1.29 -5.62
C GLY A 46 -5.24 -1.26 -4.55
N TYR A 47 -4.80 -1.53 -3.33
CA TYR A 47 -5.58 -1.39 -2.11
C TYR A 47 -4.80 -0.54 -1.13
N CYS A 48 -5.49 0.36 -0.43
CA CYS A 48 -4.90 1.17 0.61
C CYS A 48 -4.38 0.27 1.73
N TYR A 49 -3.14 0.50 2.14
CA TYR A 49 -2.52 -0.18 3.24
C TYR A 49 -1.63 0.77 4.01
N MET A 50 -1.94 0.95 5.30
CA MET A 50 -1.25 1.87 6.21
C MET A 50 -1.10 3.29 5.62
N GLY A 51 -2.17 3.78 4.98
CA GLY A 51 -2.24 5.13 4.41
C GLY A 51 -1.57 5.29 3.05
N THR A 52 -1.00 4.23 2.48
CA THR A 52 -0.36 4.26 1.16
C THR A 52 -1.11 3.38 0.16
N CYS A 53 -0.87 3.58 -1.13
CA CYS A 53 -1.36 2.69 -2.20
C CYS A 53 -0.19 1.86 -2.77
N PRO A 54 0.22 0.76 -2.12
CA PRO A 54 1.36 -0.02 -2.58
C PRO A 54 1.04 -0.75 -3.90
N THR A 55 1.83 -0.47 -4.92
CA THR A 55 1.83 -1.21 -6.19
C THR A 55 3.25 -1.64 -6.55
N ARG A 56 3.41 -2.71 -7.34
CA ARG A 56 4.72 -3.11 -7.86
C ARG A 56 5.33 -2.00 -8.71
N ASP A 57 4.52 -1.33 -9.52
CA ASP A 57 4.95 -0.20 -10.36
C ASP A 57 5.47 0.98 -9.51
N SER A 58 4.74 1.39 -8.48
CA SER A 58 5.19 2.48 -7.59
C SER A 58 6.47 2.11 -6.84
N GLN A 59 6.62 0.85 -6.42
CA GLN A 59 7.87 0.37 -5.81
C GLN A 59 9.02 0.36 -6.83
N CYS A 60 8.77 -0.03 -8.09
CA CYS A 60 9.78 0.07 -9.14
C CYS A 60 10.22 1.51 -9.39
N LYS A 61 9.28 2.46 -9.41
CA LYS A 61 9.58 3.89 -9.53
C LYS A 61 10.39 4.42 -8.35
N ALA A 62 10.09 3.94 -7.14
CA ALA A 62 10.87 4.26 -5.95
C ALA A 62 12.29 3.69 -6.03
N ALA A 63 12.44 2.43 -6.44
CA ALA A 63 13.72 1.72 -6.47
C ALA A 63 14.64 2.16 -7.62
N PHE A 64 14.11 2.35 -8.83
CA PHE A 64 14.87 2.59 -10.06
C PHE A 64 14.56 3.95 -10.71
N GLY A 65 13.73 4.79 -10.11
CA GLY A 65 13.39 6.13 -10.62
C GLY A 65 12.12 6.16 -11.48
N PRO A 66 11.64 7.37 -11.84
CA PRO A 66 10.27 7.57 -12.34
C PRO A 66 9.94 6.88 -13.68
N GLN A 67 10.95 6.52 -14.46
CA GLN A 67 10.80 5.80 -15.74
C GLN A 67 10.83 4.28 -15.58
N ALA A 68 10.98 3.77 -14.35
CA ALA A 68 10.87 2.35 -14.08
C ALA A 68 9.41 1.92 -13.99
N THR A 69 9.14 0.70 -14.43
CA THR A 69 7.82 0.08 -14.37
C THR A 69 7.94 -1.32 -13.78
N GLU A 70 6.80 -1.89 -13.41
CA GLU A 70 6.71 -3.32 -13.11
C GLU A 70 7.33 -4.14 -14.26
N GLY A 71 8.16 -5.12 -13.92
CA GLY A 71 8.75 -6.05 -14.87
C GLY A 71 7.73 -7.06 -15.38
N PRO A 72 7.94 -7.67 -16.56
CA PRO A 72 7.05 -8.69 -17.09
C PRO A 72 6.76 -9.83 -16.11
N ALA A 73 5.56 -10.42 -16.20
CA ALA A 73 5.15 -11.55 -15.35
C ALA A 73 6.15 -12.73 -15.38
N SER A 74 6.90 -12.89 -16.47
CA SER A 74 7.95 -13.91 -16.61
C SER A 74 9.12 -13.71 -15.64
N CYS A 75 9.44 -12.48 -15.24
CA CYS A 75 10.50 -12.19 -14.28
C CYS A 75 10.25 -12.87 -12.91
N TYR A 76 8.99 -12.93 -12.50
CA TYR A 76 8.57 -13.49 -11.22
C TYR A 76 8.69 -15.02 -11.14
N HIS A 77 8.96 -15.73 -12.24
CA HIS A 77 9.34 -17.15 -12.14
C HIS A 77 10.66 -17.36 -11.38
N THR A 78 11.51 -16.34 -11.33
CA THR A 78 12.74 -16.36 -10.53
C THR A 78 12.45 -16.58 -9.04
N ASN A 79 11.30 -16.10 -8.55
CA ASN A 79 10.89 -16.23 -7.16
C ASN A 79 10.59 -17.69 -6.74
N GLU A 80 10.33 -18.58 -7.70
CA GLU A 80 10.10 -20.00 -7.45
C GLU A 80 11.42 -20.76 -7.15
N ARG A 81 12.59 -20.12 -7.28
CA ARG A 81 13.91 -20.76 -7.16
C ARG A 81 14.47 -20.78 -5.74
N GLY A 82 14.12 -19.82 -4.88
CA GLY A 82 14.66 -19.72 -3.52
C GLY A 82 16.14 -19.29 -3.48
N THR A 83 16.55 -18.38 -4.38
CA THR A 83 17.89 -17.78 -4.38
C THR A 83 17.88 -16.46 -3.62
N TYR A 84 19.06 -15.90 -3.34
CA TYR A 84 19.18 -14.61 -2.64
C TYR A 84 18.56 -13.41 -3.39
N TYR A 85 18.24 -13.58 -4.68
CA TYR A 85 17.59 -12.57 -5.52
C TYR A 85 16.22 -13.01 -6.04
N GLY A 86 15.67 -14.11 -5.53
CA GLY A 86 14.37 -14.64 -5.96
C GLY A 86 13.81 -15.62 -4.95
N TYR A 87 12.97 -15.11 -4.05
CA TYR A 87 12.39 -15.85 -2.93
C TYR A 87 11.13 -15.14 -2.40
N CYS A 88 10.37 -15.80 -1.51
CA CYS A 88 9.19 -15.20 -0.85
C CYS A 88 9.44 -14.83 0.61
N ARG A 89 10.18 -15.67 1.32
CA ARG A 89 10.50 -15.44 2.74
C ARG A 89 11.95 -15.78 3.04
N LYS A 90 12.46 -15.18 4.11
CA LYS A 90 13.76 -15.53 4.67
C LYS A 90 13.53 -16.09 6.07
N GLU A 91 13.75 -17.39 6.22
CA GLU A 91 13.53 -18.11 7.48
C GLU A 91 14.90 -18.58 8.01
N GLN A 92 15.31 -18.07 9.17
CA GLN A 92 16.61 -18.41 9.80
C GLN A 92 17.81 -18.27 8.83
N GLY A 93 17.79 -17.23 7.98
CA GLY A 93 18.84 -16.98 6.99
C GLY A 93 18.68 -17.72 5.65
N THR A 94 17.76 -18.68 5.57
CA THR A 94 17.48 -19.46 4.36
C THR A 94 16.44 -18.75 3.49
N HIS A 95 16.70 -18.64 2.19
CA HIS A 95 15.77 -18.09 1.21
C HIS A 95 14.75 -19.16 0.82
N VAL A 96 13.50 -18.94 1.20
CA VAL A 96 12.40 -19.88 0.94
C VAL A 96 11.81 -19.60 -0.45
N PRO A 97 11.79 -20.59 -1.36
CA PRO A 97 11.19 -20.43 -2.69
C PRO A 97 9.69 -20.17 -2.57
N CYS A 98 9.16 -19.36 -3.49
CA CYS A 98 7.73 -19.12 -3.58
C CYS A 98 6.98 -20.32 -4.12
N LYS A 99 5.75 -20.54 -3.63
CA LYS A 99 4.76 -21.35 -4.35
C LYS A 99 4.31 -20.58 -5.58
N LYS A 100 3.81 -21.28 -6.60
CA LYS A 100 3.33 -20.66 -7.85
C LYS A 100 2.32 -19.52 -7.64
N LYS A 101 1.42 -19.67 -6.66
CA LYS A 101 0.41 -18.65 -6.32
C LYS A 101 1.01 -17.41 -5.64
N ASP A 102 2.17 -17.56 -5.00
CA ASP A 102 2.79 -16.54 -4.13
C ASP A 102 3.91 -15.77 -4.85
N LYS A 103 4.32 -16.20 -6.05
CA LYS A 103 5.47 -15.61 -6.78
C LYS A 103 5.34 -14.10 -7.05
N MET A 104 4.13 -13.56 -7.06
CA MET A 104 3.84 -12.12 -7.21
C MET A 104 3.91 -11.33 -5.88
N CYS A 105 4.35 -11.98 -4.79
CA CYS A 105 4.57 -11.44 -3.46
C CYS A 105 5.99 -11.67 -2.93
N GLY A 106 6.88 -12.21 -3.76
CA GLY A 106 8.28 -12.40 -3.40
C GLY A 106 9.14 -11.19 -3.75
N LYS A 107 10.25 -11.43 -4.46
CA LYS A 107 11.11 -10.37 -5.00
C LYS A 107 10.38 -9.51 -6.03
N LEU A 108 10.59 -8.20 -5.94
CA LEU A 108 10.17 -7.23 -6.94
C LEU A 108 11.11 -7.29 -8.15
N PHE A 109 10.52 -7.33 -9.35
CA PHE A 109 11.25 -7.19 -10.61
C PHE A 109 10.73 -5.99 -11.39
N CYS A 110 11.65 -5.22 -11.94
CA CYS A 110 11.39 -3.96 -12.63
C CYS A 110 12.00 -3.94 -14.03
N SER A 111 11.47 -3.07 -14.89
CA SER A 111 12.01 -2.75 -16.20
C SER A 111 12.12 -1.22 -16.37
N GLY A 112 12.98 -0.74 -17.27
CA GLY A 112 13.19 0.70 -17.48
C GLY A 112 13.81 1.43 -16.29
N GLY A 113 13.86 2.77 -16.33
CA GLY A 113 14.47 3.60 -15.28
C GLY A 113 16.01 3.53 -15.22
N ARG A 114 16.57 3.97 -14.09
CA ARG A 114 18.02 4.00 -13.82
C ARG A 114 18.62 2.61 -13.80
N GLU A 115 19.88 2.49 -14.17
CA GLU A 115 20.62 1.23 -14.18
C GLU A 115 20.75 0.64 -12.76
N MET A 116 21.23 1.45 -11.81
CA MET A 116 21.44 1.04 -10.43
C MET A 116 20.22 1.33 -9.54
N PRO A 117 19.89 0.44 -8.58
CA PRO A 117 18.84 0.71 -7.60
C PRO A 117 19.29 1.79 -6.60
N ARG A 118 18.32 2.49 -6.00
CA ARG A 118 18.59 3.45 -4.92
C ARG A 118 19.15 2.79 -3.66
N ASP A 119 18.73 1.56 -3.38
CA ASP A 119 19.15 0.77 -2.22
C ASP A 119 19.48 -0.68 -2.63
N GLY A 120 20.43 -1.29 -1.94
CA GLY A 120 20.92 -2.63 -2.22
C GLY A 120 21.95 -2.70 -3.35
N SER A 121 22.08 -3.90 -3.91
CA SER A 121 22.93 -4.27 -5.04
C SER A 121 22.06 -4.76 -6.21
N LEU A 122 22.47 -4.46 -7.45
CA LEU A 122 21.73 -4.81 -8.65
C LEU A 122 21.85 -6.30 -8.99
N VAL A 123 20.74 -6.91 -9.38
CA VAL A 123 20.70 -8.15 -10.16
C VAL A 123 19.92 -7.89 -11.44
N THR A 124 20.51 -8.30 -12.57
CA THR A 124 19.87 -8.23 -13.88
C THR A 124 19.79 -9.64 -14.47
N ILE A 125 18.58 -10.07 -14.82
CA ILE A 125 18.30 -11.35 -15.47
C ILE A 125 17.56 -11.03 -16.76
N ASN A 126 18.25 -11.09 -17.89
CA ASN A 126 17.74 -10.57 -19.16
C ASN A 126 17.28 -9.09 -19.00
N SER A 127 15.99 -8.80 -19.17
CA SER A 127 15.40 -7.47 -18.99
C SER A 127 14.86 -7.19 -17.56
N CYS A 128 14.94 -8.18 -16.66
CA CYS A 128 14.42 -8.09 -15.30
C CYS A 128 15.49 -7.51 -14.36
N LYS A 129 15.20 -6.37 -13.72
CA LYS A 129 16.05 -5.78 -12.68
C LYS A 129 15.46 -6.00 -11.31
N ALA A 130 16.28 -6.40 -10.35
CA ALA A 130 15.94 -6.48 -8.94
C ALA A 130 17.09 -5.91 -8.10
N SER A 131 16.79 -5.50 -6.87
CA SER A 131 17.81 -5.13 -5.87
C SER A 131 17.84 -6.16 -4.76
N PHE A 132 19.00 -6.50 -4.21
CA PHE A 132 19.13 -7.37 -3.02
C PHE A 132 19.98 -6.68 -1.95
N PRO A 133 19.84 -7.02 -0.66
CA PRO A 133 20.49 -6.30 0.41
C PRO A 133 22.00 -6.52 0.35
N ARG A 134 22.78 -5.48 0.68
CA ARG A 134 24.25 -5.53 0.65
C ARG A 134 24.81 -6.43 1.75
N ASN A 135 24.14 -6.43 2.89
CA ASN A 135 24.47 -7.20 4.09
C ASN A 135 23.22 -7.94 4.59
N GLY A 136 23.32 -8.72 5.67
CA GLY A 136 22.21 -9.53 6.23
C GLY A 136 20.96 -8.76 6.72
N GLU A 137 20.80 -7.51 6.32
CA GLU A 137 19.68 -6.62 6.55
C GLU A 137 18.38 -7.10 5.90
N ALA A 138 17.28 -6.43 6.24
CA ALA A 138 16.01 -6.59 5.56
C ALA A 138 16.16 -6.25 4.08
N ASP A 139 15.52 -7.03 3.22
CA ASP A 139 15.66 -6.90 1.77
C ASP A 139 14.73 -5.81 1.24
N PRO A 140 15.24 -4.65 0.79
CA PRO A 140 14.41 -3.55 0.30
C PRO A 140 13.79 -3.85 -1.08
N GLY A 141 14.20 -4.94 -1.73
CA GLY A 141 13.68 -5.39 -3.03
C GLY A 141 12.55 -6.41 -2.92
N MET A 142 11.96 -6.61 -1.74
CA MET A 142 10.77 -7.45 -1.56
C MET A 142 9.51 -6.65 -1.84
N ILE A 143 8.49 -7.31 -2.39
CA ILE A 143 7.19 -6.70 -2.63
C ILE A 143 6.53 -6.40 -1.28
N LEU A 144 6.16 -5.14 -1.06
CA LEU A 144 5.53 -4.70 0.19
C LEU A 144 4.19 -5.41 0.45
N ASP A 145 3.92 -5.66 1.73
CA ASP A 145 2.62 -6.12 2.19
C ASP A 145 1.50 -5.14 1.78
N GLY A 146 0.29 -5.67 1.56
CA GLY A 146 -0.86 -4.93 1.04
C GLY A 146 -0.85 -4.73 -0.48
N THR A 147 0.26 -5.04 -1.18
CA THR A 147 0.31 -4.96 -2.65
C THR A 147 -0.64 -5.97 -3.29
N LYS A 148 -1.47 -5.53 -4.23
CA LYS A 148 -2.41 -6.40 -4.96
C LYS A 148 -1.67 -7.50 -5.73
N CYS A 149 -1.96 -8.77 -5.46
CA CYS A 149 -1.37 -9.93 -6.15
C CYS A 149 -2.38 -10.71 -7.01
N GLY A 150 -3.66 -10.36 -6.92
CA GLY A 150 -4.72 -10.86 -7.78
C GLY A 150 -6.06 -10.21 -7.43
N THR A 151 -7.13 -10.65 -8.07
CA THR A 151 -8.48 -10.12 -7.79
C THR A 151 -8.88 -10.43 -6.36
N GLY A 152 -9.09 -9.39 -5.54
CA GLY A 152 -9.44 -9.54 -4.12
C GLY A 152 -8.30 -10.09 -3.24
N MET A 153 -7.06 -10.12 -3.74
CA MET A 153 -5.92 -10.71 -3.04
C MET A 153 -4.75 -9.74 -2.93
N VAL A 154 -4.02 -9.84 -1.82
CA VAL A 154 -2.88 -8.98 -1.47
C VAL A 154 -1.72 -9.80 -0.93
N CYS A 155 -0.53 -9.21 -1.01
CA CYS A 155 0.66 -9.77 -0.41
C CYS A 155 0.64 -9.57 1.12
N SER A 156 0.92 -10.65 1.85
CA SER A 156 1.15 -10.61 3.29
C SER A 156 2.24 -11.62 3.63
N HIS A 157 3.37 -11.14 4.17
CA HIS A 157 4.51 -11.96 4.57
C HIS A 157 5.00 -12.91 3.47
N GLY A 158 5.03 -12.42 2.23
CA GLY A 158 5.47 -13.20 1.07
C GLY A 158 4.44 -14.23 0.55
N GLU A 159 3.19 -14.18 0.98
CA GLU A 159 2.10 -15.00 0.46
C GLU A 159 1.01 -14.16 -0.20
N CYS A 160 0.38 -14.69 -1.25
CA CYS A 160 -0.78 -14.09 -1.88
C CYS A 160 -2.05 -14.65 -1.24
N VAL A 161 -2.71 -13.82 -0.44
CA VAL A 161 -3.85 -14.18 0.42
C VAL A 161 -5.05 -13.27 0.14
N TYR A 162 -6.23 -13.64 0.62
CA TYR A 162 -7.42 -12.81 0.46
C TYR A 162 -7.30 -11.51 1.26
N ALA A 163 -7.62 -10.37 0.63
CA ALA A 163 -7.55 -9.06 1.24
C ALA A 163 -8.40 -8.96 2.52
N GLU A 164 -9.53 -9.66 2.56
CA GLU A 164 -10.44 -9.68 3.71
C GLU A 164 -9.80 -10.30 4.97
N GLU A 165 -8.93 -11.31 4.81
CA GLU A 165 -8.24 -11.97 5.93
C GLU A 165 -7.20 -11.05 6.58
N VAL A 166 -6.58 -10.18 5.77
CA VAL A 166 -5.52 -9.23 6.18
C VAL A 166 -6.13 -7.95 6.75
N PHE A 167 -7.06 -7.33 6.02
CA PHE A 167 -7.53 -5.98 6.35
C PHE A 167 -8.68 -5.96 7.35
N ARG A 168 -9.51 -7.01 7.37
CA ARG A 168 -10.68 -7.15 8.27
C ARG A 168 -11.61 -5.92 8.28
N SER A 169 -11.69 -5.24 7.15
CA SER A 169 -12.38 -3.96 6.96
C SER A 169 -13.68 -4.07 6.15
N THR A 170 -14.12 -5.28 5.85
CA THR A 170 -15.26 -5.56 4.99
C THR A 170 -16.50 -4.79 5.44
N ASN A 171 -17.10 -4.03 4.52
CA ASN A 171 -18.27 -3.19 4.73
C ASN A 171 -18.15 -2.20 5.90
N CYS A 172 -16.94 -1.74 6.24
CA CYS A 172 -16.77 -0.81 7.37
C CYS A 172 -17.53 0.50 7.15
N SER A 173 -17.37 1.16 5.98
CA SER A 173 -18.09 2.41 5.69
C SER A 173 -19.61 2.23 5.62
N ALA A 174 -20.11 1.03 5.31
CA ALA A 174 -21.55 0.76 5.32
C ALA A 174 -22.17 0.78 6.73
N LYS A 175 -21.33 0.73 7.78
CA LYS A 175 -21.75 0.86 9.19
C LYS A 175 -21.74 2.32 9.66
N CYS A 176 -21.24 3.24 8.85
CA CYS A 176 -21.24 4.66 9.16
C CYS A 176 -22.60 5.29 8.83
N SER A 177 -23.05 6.19 9.71
CA SER A 177 -24.28 6.96 9.53
C SER A 177 -23.99 8.31 8.88
N GLY A 178 -25.00 8.89 8.22
CA GLY A 178 -24.85 10.16 7.53
C GLY A 178 -23.81 10.09 6.40
N HIS A 179 -23.18 11.21 6.11
CA HIS A 179 -22.12 11.32 5.11
C HIS A 179 -20.75 11.09 5.75
N ALA A 180 -20.51 9.83 6.10
CA ALA A 180 -19.29 9.42 6.79
C ALA A 180 -18.67 8.18 6.15
N VAL A 181 -17.34 8.11 6.27
CA VAL A 181 -16.51 7.01 5.77
C VAL A 181 -15.71 6.40 6.90
N CYS A 182 -15.40 5.11 6.77
CA CYS A 182 -14.56 4.42 7.73
C CYS A 182 -13.08 4.73 7.50
N ASP A 183 -12.39 5.10 8.58
CA ASP A 183 -10.97 5.34 8.61
C ASP A 183 -10.17 4.08 9.00
N HIS A 184 -8.84 4.22 9.00
CA HIS A 184 -7.90 3.19 9.41
C HIS A 184 -8.03 2.67 10.85
N LYS A 185 -8.72 3.39 11.74
CA LYS A 185 -9.01 2.96 13.11
C LYS A 185 -10.37 2.25 13.23
N LEU A 186 -11.02 1.96 12.10
CA LEU A 186 -12.38 1.41 12.04
C LEU A 186 -13.42 2.34 12.69
N GLN A 187 -13.17 3.64 12.65
CA GLN A 187 -14.06 4.68 13.14
C GLN A 187 -14.65 5.46 11.96
N CYS A 188 -15.83 6.06 12.17
CA CYS A 188 -16.49 6.87 11.16
C CYS A 188 -16.02 8.31 11.23
N GLN A 189 -15.63 8.86 10.08
CA GLN A 189 -15.23 10.24 9.88
C GLN A 189 -16.11 10.88 8.82
N CYS A 190 -16.59 12.09 9.06
CA CYS A 190 -17.39 12.81 8.06
C CYS A 190 -16.60 13.04 6.78
N GLU A 191 -17.28 12.93 5.65
CA GLU A 191 -16.74 13.29 4.34
C GLU A 191 -16.53 14.81 4.23
N GLU A 192 -15.73 15.22 3.25
CA GLU A 192 -15.54 16.64 2.95
C GLU A 192 -16.87 17.32 2.62
N GLY A 193 -17.09 18.48 3.24
CA GLY A 193 -18.35 19.22 3.17
C GLY A 193 -19.37 18.85 4.25
N TRP A 194 -19.07 17.91 5.15
CA TRP A 194 -19.99 17.46 6.21
C TRP A 194 -19.42 17.69 7.61
N ALA A 195 -20.30 18.01 8.56
CA ALA A 195 -19.90 18.43 9.90
C ALA A 195 -20.07 17.30 10.95
N PRO A 196 -19.04 17.03 11.78
CA PRO A 196 -19.17 16.12 12.91
C PRO A 196 -20.09 16.69 14.01
N PRO A 197 -20.68 15.83 14.87
CA PRO A 197 -20.38 14.40 15.04
C PRO A 197 -21.24 13.43 14.22
N THR A 198 -22.41 13.83 13.70
CA THR A 198 -23.33 12.90 13.02
C THR A 198 -23.19 12.87 11.50
N CYS A 199 -22.52 13.86 10.92
CA CYS A 199 -22.30 13.97 9.47
C CYS A 199 -23.60 14.12 8.65
N ASP A 200 -24.68 14.67 9.24
CA ASP A 200 -25.96 14.90 8.56
C ASP A 200 -26.16 16.34 8.07
N SER A 201 -25.30 17.26 8.49
CA SER A 201 -25.37 18.68 8.12
C SER A 201 -24.16 19.09 7.31
N SER A 202 -24.38 19.81 6.23
CA SER A 202 -23.30 20.39 5.44
C SER A 202 -22.60 21.54 6.17
N SER A 203 -21.29 21.68 5.91
CA SER A 203 -20.40 22.68 6.49
C SER A 203 -20.57 24.06 5.86
#